data_AF-A0A5E4LHH0-F1
#
_entry.id   AF-A0A5E4LHH0-F1
#
_cell.length_a   1.000
_cell.length_b   1.000
_cell.length_c   1.000
_cell.angle_alpha   90.00
_cell.angle_beta   90.00
_cell.angle_gamma   90.00
#
_symmetry.space_group_name_H-M   'P 1'
#
loop_
_entity.id
_entity.type
_entity.pdbx_description
1 polymer ?
#
loop_
_entity_poly.entity_id
_entity_poly.type
_entity_poly.pdbx_seq_one_letter_code
_entity_poly.pdbx_strand_id
1 'polypeptide(L)'
;MRALSIAFLFILSIALLVSLGCVQKPETTVNEPPAVVPANNITNATVAPSSPCSSGNIVQKDDCFAALAASKRDASICTNIYDVGKLDSCYALFANIDLETCKKISDATMRADCLTENAKRMKSQDACSLIGAEDKKAACLKSVLPECMQIIEPEKRDLCLALEKNDYTQCKEDWCFMRYALNRSDGNACALITSPTDEYTCKAIVKNDVGECKKASLEAIQDVCIKNASIALGNQDGCDLATEGSTYRNSCYLYFAVKSQDSSICAKAYPEFTLMIGSSRNWCYQQYANQTADASVCPKVTETINRITCYRDAAIQNRMPSLCNGLWTEAMKGDCYAATILYDQRGPVATDCQNVPSLDWKDKCFYRVAYVTYNQTYCSFVRDGTPDRASCDALFGS
;
A
#
# COMPACT_ATOMS: atom_id res chain seq x y z
N MET A 1 12.28 -27.99 8.98
CA MET A 1 10.92 -27.46 9.18
C MET A 1 10.48 -26.37 8.17
N ARG A 2 11.35 -25.77 7.35
CA ARG A 2 10.92 -24.78 6.33
C ARG A 2 10.45 -25.37 4.99
N ALA A 3 10.81 -26.61 4.66
CA ALA A 3 10.39 -27.26 3.40
C ALA A 3 8.94 -27.79 3.41
N LEU A 4 8.37 -28.11 4.59
CA LEU A 4 6.99 -28.61 4.69
C LEU A 4 5.93 -27.51 4.53
N SER A 5 6.29 -26.24 4.73
CA SER A 5 5.33 -25.13 4.69
C SER A 5 4.99 -24.66 3.27
N ILE A 6 5.86 -24.95 2.29
CA ILE A 6 5.66 -24.54 0.88
C ILE A 6 4.75 -25.54 0.15
N ALA A 7 4.81 -26.83 0.52
CA ALA A 7 3.94 -27.86 -0.06
C ALA A 7 2.45 -27.67 0.34
N PHE A 8 2.17 -27.18 1.54
CA PHE A 8 0.80 -26.95 2.00
C PHE A 8 0.12 -25.74 1.33
N LEU A 9 0.91 -24.71 0.97
CA LEU A 9 0.40 -23.53 0.25
C LEU A 9 0.06 -23.82 -1.23
N PHE A 10 0.75 -24.77 -1.86
CA PHE A 10 0.43 -25.19 -3.24
C PHE A 10 -0.80 -26.10 -3.34
N ILE A 11 -1.12 -26.88 -2.31
CA ILE A 11 -2.32 -27.73 -2.31
C ILE A 11 -3.58 -26.89 -2.03
N LEU A 12 -3.46 -25.82 -1.23
CA LEU A 12 -4.58 -24.91 -0.93
C LEU A 12 -4.98 -24.04 -2.15
N SER A 13 -4.04 -23.69 -3.03
CA SER A 13 -4.32 -22.88 -4.23
C SER A 13 -4.99 -23.68 -5.35
N ILE A 14 -4.73 -24.98 -5.47
CA ILE A 14 -5.39 -25.85 -6.46
C ILE A 14 -6.84 -26.17 -6.04
N ALA A 15 -7.12 -26.26 -4.74
CA ALA A 15 -8.49 -26.48 -4.24
C ALA A 15 -9.42 -25.26 -4.45
N LEU A 16 -8.87 -24.05 -4.55
CA LEU A 16 -9.66 -22.82 -4.78
C LEU A 16 -10.06 -22.60 -6.25
N LEU A 17 -9.41 -23.28 -7.21
CA LEU A 17 -9.69 -23.14 -8.64
C LEU A 17 -10.79 -24.08 -9.16
N VAL A 18 -11.24 -25.05 -8.35
CA VAL A 18 -12.27 -26.02 -8.76
C VAL A 18 -13.70 -25.58 -8.36
N SER A 19 -13.87 -24.51 -7.57
CA SER A 19 -15.18 -24.04 -7.12
C SER A 19 -15.81 -22.90 -7.95
N LEU A 20 -15.16 -22.44 -9.01
CA LEU A 20 -15.68 -21.40 -9.92
C LEU A 20 -16.21 -22.00 -11.24
N GLY A 21 -16.92 -23.12 -11.16
CA GLY A 21 -17.73 -23.63 -12.27
C GLY A 21 -18.91 -22.69 -12.54
N CYS A 22 -18.77 -21.79 -13.52
CA CYS A 22 -19.85 -20.99 -14.04
C CYS A 22 -20.94 -21.89 -14.66
N VAL A 23 -22.02 -22.12 -13.93
CA VAL A 23 -23.28 -22.62 -14.51
C VAL A 23 -23.95 -21.45 -15.23
N GLN A 24 -23.79 -21.39 -16.55
CA GLN A 24 -24.58 -20.50 -17.40
C GLN A 24 -26.05 -20.91 -17.30
N LYS A 25 -26.87 -20.02 -16.75
CA LYS A 25 -28.32 -20.15 -16.74
C LYS A 25 -28.83 -19.80 -18.15
N PRO A 26 -29.69 -20.61 -18.78
CA PRO A 26 -30.22 -20.30 -20.10
C PRO A 26 -31.04 -19.01 -20.06
N GLU A 27 -30.72 -18.10 -20.98
CA GLU A 27 -31.51 -16.91 -21.27
C GLU A 27 -32.94 -17.30 -21.59
N THR A 28 -33.87 -16.85 -20.75
CA THR A 28 -35.30 -16.92 -21.05
C THR A 28 -35.64 -15.63 -21.79
N THR A 29 -35.78 -15.74 -23.10
CA THR A 29 -36.33 -14.69 -23.97
C THR A 29 -37.77 -14.41 -23.56
N VAL A 30 -37.99 -13.30 -22.85
CA VAL A 30 -39.33 -12.77 -22.59
C VAL A 30 -39.76 -12.01 -23.83
N ASN A 31 -40.67 -12.62 -24.58
CA ASN A 31 -41.38 -11.99 -25.68
C ASN A 31 -42.23 -10.82 -25.16
N GLU A 32 -42.01 -9.67 -25.76
CA GLU A 32 -42.80 -8.45 -25.65
C GLU A 32 -44.21 -8.69 -26.22
N PRO A 33 -45.30 -8.40 -25.48
CA PRO A 33 -46.65 -8.43 -26.02
C PRO A 33 -46.93 -7.19 -26.90
N PRO A 34 -47.74 -7.33 -27.95
CA PRO A 34 -47.99 -6.25 -28.90
C PRO A 34 -48.79 -5.10 -28.27
N ALA A 35 -48.44 -3.89 -28.68
CA ALA A 35 -49.16 -2.66 -28.40
C ALA A 35 -50.63 -2.77 -28.82
N VAL A 36 -51.53 -2.72 -27.84
CA VAL A 36 -52.97 -2.60 -28.05
C VAL A 36 -53.33 -1.12 -28.06
N VAL A 37 -53.78 -0.66 -29.22
CA VAL A 37 -54.49 0.61 -29.42
C VAL A 37 -55.97 0.38 -29.08
N PRO A 38 -56.63 1.24 -28.29
CA PRO A 38 -58.08 1.37 -28.36
C PRO A 38 -58.48 2.73 -28.92
N ALA A 39 -59.25 2.67 -30.00
CA ALA A 39 -59.93 3.79 -30.61
C ALA A 39 -61.21 4.16 -29.84
N ASN A 40 -61.43 5.48 -29.79
CA ASN A 40 -62.69 6.20 -29.95
C ASN A 40 -63.89 5.93 -29.02
N ASN A 41 -64.13 6.96 -28.20
CA ASN A 41 -65.33 7.80 -28.19
C ASN A 41 -66.69 7.11 -27.97
N ILE A 42 -67.14 7.15 -26.71
CA ILE A 42 -68.56 7.16 -26.36
C ILE A 42 -68.78 8.34 -25.42
N THR A 43 -69.41 9.38 -25.94
CA THR A 43 -70.08 10.43 -25.18
C THR A 43 -71.25 9.82 -24.41
N ASN A 44 -71.20 9.87 -23.08
CA ASN A 44 -72.40 9.74 -22.26
C ASN A 44 -72.27 10.55 -20.97
N ALA A 45 -73.35 11.24 -20.66
CA ALA A 45 -73.50 12.20 -19.60
C ALA A 45 -73.67 11.52 -18.22
N THR A 46 -73.05 12.15 -17.22
CA THR A 46 -73.52 12.34 -15.84
C THR A 46 -73.97 11.12 -15.01
N VAL A 47 -73.01 10.52 -14.27
CA VAL A 47 -73.10 10.33 -12.80
C VAL A 47 -71.65 10.41 -12.30
N ALA A 48 -71.32 11.29 -11.36
CA ALA A 48 -70.01 11.27 -10.72
C ALA A 48 -69.83 9.88 -10.10
N PRO A 49 -68.85 9.06 -10.54
CA PRO A 49 -68.66 7.74 -9.98
C PRO A 49 -68.45 7.94 -8.48
N SER A 50 -69.34 7.35 -7.67
CA SER A 50 -69.16 7.27 -6.23
C SER A 50 -67.73 6.81 -6.02
N SER A 51 -66.91 7.64 -5.38
CA SER A 51 -65.47 7.38 -5.25
C SER A 51 -65.31 5.91 -4.82
N PRO A 52 -64.50 5.09 -5.53
CA PRO A 52 -64.51 3.63 -5.40
C PRO A 52 -64.24 3.12 -3.98
N CYS A 53 -63.77 4.00 -3.09
CA CYS A 53 -63.50 3.73 -1.68
C CYS A 53 -64.47 4.47 -0.72
N SER A 54 -65.68 4.83 -1.17
CA SER A 54 -66.63 5.64 -0.36
C SER A 54 -67.41 4.85 0.70
N SER A 55 -67.57 3.54 0.52
CA SER A 55 -68.34 2.66 1.40
C SER A 55 -67.43 1.82 2.31
N GLY A 56 -67.83 1.63 3.57
CA GLY A 56 -67.09 0.82 4.54
C GLY A 56 -66.67 1.61 5.78
N ASN A 57 -66.12 0.90 6.77
CA ASN A 57 -65.49 1.53 7.92
C ASN A 57 -64.13 2.16 7.52
N ILE A 58 -63.55 3.00 8.37
CA ILE A 58 -62.30 3.74 8.07
C ILE A 58 -61.17 2.80 7.62
N VAL A 59 -61.03 1.64 8.29
CA VAL A 59 -60.00 0.64 7.97
C VAL A 59 -60.13 0.12 6.53
N GLN A 60 -61.36 -0.23 6.12
CA GLN A 60 -61.66 -0.70 4.76
C GLN A 60 -61.43 0.38 3.71
N LYS A 61 -61.72 1.65 4.04
CA LYS A 61 -61.48 2.78 3.14
C LYS A 61 -59.99 2.98 2.91
N ASP A 62 -59.21 2.96 3.97
CA ASP A 62 -57.74 3.10 3.90
C ASP A 62 -57.11 1.98 3.06
N ASP A 63 -57.55 0.72 3.27
CA ASP A 63 -57.10 -0.42 2.47
C ASP A 63 -57.46 -0.26 0.99
N CYS A 64 -58.67 0.22 0.71
CA CYS A 64 -59.11 0.49 -0.65
C CYS A 64 -58.28 1.58 -1.33
N PHE A 65 -58.04 2.71 -0.65
CA PHE A 65 -57.24 3.80 -1.22
C PHE A 65 -55.78 3.40 -1.43
N ALA A 66 -55.18 2.62 -0.52
CA ALA A 66 -53.83 2.10 -0.69
C ALA A 66 -53.72 1.17 -1.91
N ALA A 67 -54.66 0.22 -2.07
CA ALA A 67 -54.71 -0.66 -3.23
C ALA A 67 -54.96 0.11 -4.52
N LEU A 68 -55.83 1.13 -4.48
CA LEU A 68 -56.12 1.98 -5.63
C LEU A 68 -54.87 2.78 -6.05
N ALA A 69 -54.19 3.42 -5.10
CA ALA A 69 -52.93 4.13 -5.33
C ALA A 69 -51.92 3.21 -6.03
N ALA A 70 -51.70 2.01 -5.50
CA ALA A 70 -50.79 1.02 -6.08
C ALA A 70 -51.20 0.61 -7.50
N SER A 71 -52.50 0.36 -7.73
CA SER A 71 -53.02 -0.04 -9.05
C SER A 71 -52.88 1.05 -10.11
N LYS A 72 -53.04 2.32 -9.71
CA LYS A 72 -52.95 3.49 -10.59
C LYS A 72 -51.53 4.05 -10.70
N ARG A 73 -50.62 3.54 -9.87
CA ARG A 73 -49.28 4.08 -9.67
C ARG A 73 -49.27 5.58 -9.34
N ASP A 74 -50.23 6.03 -8.55
CA ASP A 74 -50.43 7.44 -8.23
C ASP A 74 -50.38 7.67 -6.72
N ALA A 75 -49.28 8.26 -6.25
CA ALA A 75 -49.06 8.57 -4.83
C ALA A 75 -50.02 9.63 -4.29
N SER A 76 -50.61 10.48 -5.14
CA SER A 76 -51.55 11.51 -4.69
C SER A 76 -52.81 10.90 -4.07
N ILE A 77 -53.18 9.68 -4.46
CA ILE A 77 -54.34 8.93 -3.94
C ILE A 77 -54.14 8.59 -2.45
N CYS A 78 -52.89 8.38 -2.01
CA CYS A 78 -52.58 8.10 -0.60
C CYS A 78 -53.09 9.19 0.35
N THR A 79 -53.22 10.45 -0.10
CA THR A 79 -53.73 11.57 0.74
C THR A 79 -55.13 11.34 1.32
N ASN A 80 -55.89 10.37 0.78
CA ASN A 80 -57.24 10.02 1.26
C ASN A 80 -57.24 8.95 2.37
N ILE A 81 -56.07 8.47 2.81
CA ILE A 81 -55.92 7.49 3.89
C ILE A 81 -55.89 8.22 5.24
N TYR A 82 -56.69 7.74 6.19
CA TYR A 82 -56.83 8.34 7.52
C TYR A 82 -55.83 7.80 8.54
N ASP A 83 -55.59 6.48 8.53
CA ASP A 83 -54.58 5.87 9.42
C ASP A 83 -53.16 6.26 8.99
N VAL A 84 -52.42 6.91 9.89
CA VAL A 84 -51.07 7.43 9.60
C VAL A 84 -50.09 6.32 9.22
N GLY A 85 -50.18 5.15 9.85
CA GLY A 85 -49.31 4.02 9.54
C GLY A 85 -49.56 3.45 8.13
N LYS A 86 -50.82 3.34 7.73
CA LYS A 86 -51.20 2.96 6.35
C LYS A 86 -50.87 4.04 5.33
N LEU A 87 -51.00 5.31 5.70
CA LEU A 87 -50.65 6.45 4.85
C LEU A 87 -49.15 6.42 4.50
N ASP A 88 -48.31 6.28 5.52
CA ASP A 88 -46.85 6.17 5.36
C ASP A 88 -46.47 4.93 4.55
N SER A 89 -47.13 3.80 4.80
CA SER A 89 -46.94 2.56 4.03
C SER A 89 -47.35 2.74 2.56
N CYS A 90 -48.44 3.48 2.29
CA CYS A 90 -48.88 3.79 0.92
C CYS A 90 -47.83 4.62 0.19
N TYR A 91 -47.31 5.70 0.81
CA TYR A 91 -46.25 6.50 0.22
C TYR A 91 -44.94 5.71 0.00
N ALA A 92 -44.60 4.80 0.91
CA ALA A 92 -43.40 3.97 0.79
C ALA A 92 -43.41 3.07 -0.47
N LEU A 93 -44.58 2.70 -1.00
CA LEU A 93 -44.68 1.97 -2.28
C LEU A 93 -44.13 2.78 -3.47
N PHE A 94 -44.14 4.11 -3.36
CA PHE A 94 -43.70 5.05 -4.39
C PHE A 94 -42.31 5.61 -4.12
N ALA A 95 -41.66 5.16 -3.04
CA ALA A 95 -40.30 5.54 -2.68
C ALA A 95 -39.35 5.44 -3.88
N ASN A 96 -39.52 4.42 -4.73
CA ASN A 96 -38.62 4.20 -5.86
C ASN A 96 -38.82 5.15 -7.05
N ILE A 97 -39.80 6.04 -7.00
CA ILE A 97 -40.20 6.87 -8.14
C ILE A 97 -39.86 8.34 -7.90
N ASP A 98 -40.18 8.87 -6.72
CA ASP A 98 -40.15 10.31 -6.47
C ASP A 98 -39.66 10.65 -5.05
N LEU A 99 -38.66 11.52 -4.98
CA LEU A 99 -38.07 12.00 -3.73
C LEU A 99 -39.06 12.83 -2.90
N GLU A 100 -39.95 13.59 -3.53
CA GLU A 100 -40.95 14.40 -2.82
C GLU A 100 -41.96 13.52 -2.07
N THR A 101 -42.24 12.33 -2.61
CA THR A 101 -43.10 11.35 -1.95
C THR A 101 -42.50 10.83 -0.64
N CYS A 102 -41.18 10.63 -0.56
CA CYS A 102 -40.52 10.29 0.71
C CYS A 102 -40.68 11.36 1.79
N LYS A 103 -40.69 12.65 1.41
CA LYS A 103 -40.85 13.76 2.36
C LYS A 103 -42.23 13.80 3.02
N LYS A 104 -43.23 13.17 2.40
CA LYS A 104 -44.62 13.08 2.92
C LYS A 104 -44.79 12.01 4.00
N ILE A 105 -43.82 11.12 4.17
CA ILE A 105 -43.84 10.08 5.22
C ILE A 105 -43.62 10.73 6.59
N SER A 106 -44.53 10.44 7.53
CA SER A 106 -44.51 10.98 8.88
C SER A 106 -43.58 10.20 9.80
N ASP A 107 -43.55 8.87 9.69
CA ASP A 107 -42.65 8.00 10.43
C ASP A 107 -41.18 8.27 10.05
N ALA A 108 -40.37 8.65 11.05
CA ALA A 108 -38.99 9.04 10.82
C ALA A 108 -38.12 7.88 10.30
N THR A 109 -38.41 6.65 10.69
CA THR A 109 -37.64 5.46 10.31
C THR A 109 -37.90 5.11 8.85
N MET A 110 -39.18 4.97 8.47
CA MET A 110 -39.63 4.73 7.10
C MET A 110 -39.20 5.83 6.14
N ARG A 111 -39.31 7.10 6.56
CA ARG A 111 -38.84 8.24 5.76
C ARG A 111 -37.34 8.15 5.50
N ALA A 112 -36.54 7.85 6.52
CA ALA A 112 -35.09 7.73 6.36
C ALA A 112 -34.70 6.58 5.42
N ASP A 113 -35.40 5.45 5.49
CA ASP A 113 -35.15 4.30 4.61
C ASP A 113 -35.55 4.62 3.16
N CYS A 114 -36.71 5.27 2.96
CA CYS A 114 -37.18 5.79 1.68
C CYS A 114 -36.15 6.74 1.03
N LEU A 115 -35.67 7.72 1.80
CA LEU A 115 -34.66 8.67 1.35
C LEU A 115 -33.32 7.98 1.02
N THR A 116 -32.93 6.98 1.81
CA THR A 116 -31.69 6.22 1.59
C THR A 116 -31.72 5.46 0.27
N GLU A 117 -32.81 4.78 -0.05
CA GLU A 117 -32.94 4.06 -1.33
C GLU A 117 -32.98 5.02 -2.54
N ASN A 118 -33.62 6.18 -2.40
CA ASN A 118 -33.55 7.22 -3.43
C ASN A 118 -32.12 7.75 -3.62
N ALA A 119 -31.45 8.03 -2.51
CA ALA A 119 -30.08 8.53 -2.53
C ALA A 119 -29.14 7.55 -3.23
N LYS A 120 -29.26 6.24 -2.95
CA LYS A 120 -28.51 5.17 -3.65
C LYS A 120 -28.80 5.15 -5.14
N ARG A 121 -30.09 5.18 -5.52
CA ARG A 121 -30.51 5.15 -6.93
C ARG A 121 -29.99 6.35 -7.71
N MET A 122 -30.07 7.54 -7.12
CA MET A 122 -29.66 8.80 -7.74
C MET A 122 -28.17 9.11 -7.56
N LYS A 123 -27.45 8.32 -6.74
CA LYS A 123 -26.10 8.62 -6.22
C LYS A 123 -26.01 10.05 -5.66
N SER A 124 -27.05 10.48 -4.94
CA SER A 124 -27.22 11.87 -4.48
C SER A 124 -26.96 12.01 -2.98
N GLN A 125 -25.96 12.80 -2.63
CA GLN A 125 -25.67 13.15 -1.22
C GLN A 125 -26.76 14.07 -0.65
N ASP A 126 -27.37 14.92 -1.49
CA ASP A 126 -28.44 15.83 -1.08
C ASP A 126 -29.66 15.05 -0.58
N ALA A 127 -30.00 13.92 -1.20
CA ALA A 127 -31.06 13.05 -0.71
C ALA A 127 -30.74 12.47 0.68
N CYS A 128 -29.47 12.11 0.96
CA CYS A 128 -29.06 11.73 2.31
C CYS A 128 -29.14 12.89 3.31
N SER A 129 -28.92 14.13 2.87
CA SER A 129 -28.99 15.31 3.74
C SER A 129 -30.40 15.60 4.29
N LEU A 130 -31.44 15.06 3.62
CA LEU A 130 -32.84 15.13 4.07
C LEU A 130 -33.17 14.17 5.22
N ILE A 131 -32.25 13.26 5.58
CA ILE A 131 -32.43 12.31 6.69
C ILE A 131 -32.12 13.03 8.02
N GLY A 132 -33.13 13.14 8.89
CA GLY A 132 -32.98 13.83 10.18
C GLY A 132 -32.21 13.05 11.25
N ALA A 133 -32.16 11.72 11.16
CA ALA A 133 -31.40 10.89 12.10
C ALA A 133 -29.94 10.79 11.65
N GLU A 134 -29.00 11.29 12.47
CA GLU A 134 -27.59 11.42 12.10
C GLU A 134 -26.90 10.08 11.81
N ASP A 135 -27.25 9.01 12.52
CA ASP A 135 -26.74 7.66 12.29
C ASP A 135 -27.19 7.10 10.94
N LYS A 136 -28.48 7.23 10.61
CA LYS A 136 -29.02 6.82 9.29
C LYS A 136 -28.49 7.70 8.16
N LYS A 137 -28.32 9.00 8.39
CA LYS A 137 -27.72 9.93 7.43
C LYS A 137 -26.28 9.55 7.11
N ALA A 138 -25.47 9.23 8.13
CA ALA A 138 -24.11 8.74 7.93
C ALA A 138 -24.07 7.41 7.17
N ALA A 139 -24.97 6.47 7.48
CA ALA A 139 -25.09 5.20 6.75
C ALA A 139 -25.51 5.42 5.27
N CYS A 140 -26.44 6.33 5.01
CA CYS A 140 -26.85 6.73 3.67
C CYS A 140 -25.67 7.33 2.90
N LEU A 141 -24.97 8.32 3.48
CA LEU A 141 -23.80 8.96 2.87
C LEU A 141 -22.75 7.92 2.50
N LYS A 142 -22.46 6.97 3.39
CA LYS A 142 -21.54 5.86 3.11
C LYS A 142 -21.98 5.00 1.92
N SER A 143 -23.27 4.83 1.71
CA SER A 143 -23.81 4.02 0.60
C SER A 143 -23.87 4.75 -0.75
N VAL A 144 -23.79 6.09 -0.75
CA VAL A 144 -23.88 6.90 -1.99
C VAL A 144 -22.56 7.54 -2.39
N LEU A 145 -21.64 7.73 -1.44
CA LEU A 145 -20.33 8.25 -1.72
C LEU A 145 -19.50 7.20 -2.47
N PRO A 146 -18.84 7.58 -3.59
CA PRO A 146 -17.84 6.73 -4.23
C PRO A 146 -16.86 6.21 -3.18
N GLU A 147 -16.39 4.96 -3.32
CA GLU A 147 -15.47 4.34 -2.35
C GLU A 147 -14.25 5.24 -2.10
N CYS A 148 -13.77 5.92 -3.14
CA CYS A 148 -12.67 6.88 -3.05
C CYS A 148 -12.94 8.03 -2.07
N MET A 149 -14.17 8.54 -1.98
CA MET A 149 -14.54 9.63 -1.07
C MET A 149 -14.51 9.21 0.41
N GLN A 150 -14.50 7.90 0.69
CA GLN A 150 -14.39 7.38 2.05
C GLN A 150 -12.94 7.35 2.55
N ILE A 151 -11.95 7.53 1.66
CA ILE A 151 -10.54 7.58 2.04
C ILE A 151 -10.26 8.88 2.79
N ILE A 152 -9.83 8.78 4.06
CA ILE A 152 -9.60 9.93 4.93
C ILE A 152 -8.42 10.78 4.44
N GLU A 153 -7.33 10.13 4.06
CA GLU A 153 -6.10 10.78 3.59
C GLU A 153 -6.35 11.47 2.23
N PRO A 154 -6.29 12.81 2.15
CA PRO A 154 -6.65 13.56 0.94
C PRO A 154 -5.84 13.13 -0.29
N GLU A 155 -4.56 12.85 -0.07
CA GLU A 155 -3.64 12.37 -1.09
C GLU A 155 -4.16 11.07 -1.72
N LYS A 156 -4.38 10.02 -0.91
CA LYS A 156 -4.88 8.73 -1.39
C LYS A 156 -6.28 8.83 -2.03
N ARG A 157 -7.12 9.74 -1.54
CA ARG A 157 -8.44 10.04 -2.11
C ARG A 157 -8.31 10.59 -3.53
N ASP A 158 -7.45 11.58 -3.74
CA ASP A 158 -7.26 12.21 -5.05
C ASP A 158 -6.75 11.19 -6.09
N LEU A 159 -5.80 10.32 -5.72
CA LEU A 159 -5.34 9.23 -6.61
C LEU A 159 -6.47 8.25 -6.92
N CYS A 160 -7.26 7.86 -5.92
CA CYS A 160 -8.38 6.95 -6.13
C CYS A 160 -9.40 7.55 -7.11
N LEU A 161 -9.80 8.82 -6.91
CA LEU A 161 -10.71 9.52 -7.81
C LEU A 161 -10.13 9.65 -9.22
N ALA A 162 -8.84 9.95 -9.34
CA ALA A 162 -8.15 10.01 -10.63
C ALA A 162 -8.25 8.66 -11.35
N LEU A 163 -7.94 7.56 -10.65
CA LEU A 163 -8.00 6.21 -11.20
C LEU A 163 -9.43 5.79 -11.55
N GLU A 164 -10.41 6.03 -10.68
CA GLU A 164 -11.82 5.69 -10.91
C GLU A 164 -12.38 6.40 -12.16
N LYS A 165 -12.07 7.69 -12.31
CA LYS A 165 -12.54 8.52 -13.43
C LYS A 165 -11.66 8.43 -14.68
N ASN A 166 -10.50 7.78 -14.59
CA ASN A 166 -9.47 7.79 -15.64
C ASN A 166 -9.09 9.23 -16.06
N ASP A 167 -8.88 10.08 -15.06
CA ASP A 167 -8.63 11.51 -15.23
C ASP A 167 -7.56 11.98 -14.23
N TYR A 168 -6.33 12.19 -14.70
CA TYR A 168 -5.25 12.67 -13.85
C TYR A 168 -5.45 14.11 -13.36
N THR A 169 -6.40 14.88 -13.89
CA THR A 169 -6.65 16.25 -13.39
C THR A 169 -7.25 16.27 -11.99
N GLN A 170 -7.70 15.12 -11.48
CA GLN A 170 -8.08 14.95 -10.08
C GLN A 170 -6.86 14.95 -9.14
N CYS A 171 -5.64 14.71 -9.66
CA CYS A 171 -4.41 14.80 -8.88
C CYS A 171 -3.99 16.25 -8.64
N LYS A 172 -3.47 16.53 -7.45
CA LYS A 172 -3.00 17.87 -7.04
C LYS A 172 -1.52 17.93 -6.71
N GLU A 173 -0.87 16.78 -6.50
CA GLU A 173 0.51 16.68 -6.04
C GLU A 173 1.31 15.70 -6.92
N ASP A 174 2.62 15.92 -7.03
CA ASP A 174 3.55 15.16 -7.85
C ASP A 174 3.45 13.64 -7.64
N TRP A 175 3.34 13.20 -6.39
CA TRP A 175 3.25 11.77 -6.07
C TRP A 175 1.96 11.13 -6.64
N CYS A 176 0.86 11.88 -6.72
CA CYS A 176 -0.41 11.42 -7.30
C CYS A 176 -0.26 11.25 -8.81
N PHE A 177 0.31 12.25 -9.50
CA PHE A 177 0.59 12.18 -10.93
C PHE A 177 1.48 10.99 -11.28
N MET A 178 2.57 10.80 -10.52
CA MET A 178 3.47 9.65 -10.65
C MET A 178 2.69 8.33 -10.50
N ARG A 179 1.94 8.15 -9.41
CA ARG A 179 1.21 6.90 -9.16
C ARG A 179 0.12 6.65 -10.20
N TYR A 180 -0.61 7.67 -10.61
CA TYR A 180 -1.60 7.56 -11.68
C TYR A 180 -0.93 7.10 -12.98
N ALA A 181 0.14 7.79 -13.39
CA ALA A 181 0.89 7.50 -14.60
C ALA A 181 1.39 6.05 -14.63
N LEU A 182 1.94 5.57 -13.52
CA LEU A 182 2.42 4.18 -13.39
C LEU A 182 1.29 3.15 -13.47
N ASN A 183 0.12 3.43 -12.89
CA ASN A 183 -1.03 2.51 -12.93
C ASN A 183 -1.71 2.46 -14.31
N ARG A 184 -1.69 3.58 -15.04
CA ARG A 184 -2.36 3.72 -16.34
C ARG A 184 -1.42 3.63 -17.54
N SER A 185 -0.12 3.50 -17.30
CA SER A 185 0.93 3.68 -18.32
C SER A 185 0.76 4.99 -19.11
N ASP A 186 0.33 6.06 -18.44
CA ASP A 186 0.04 7.37 -19.05
C ASP A 186 1.19 8.35 -18.86
N GLY A 187 1.98 8.54 -19.92
CA GLY A 187 3.13 9.45 -19.90
C GLY A 187 2.78 10.94 -19.81
N ASN A 188 1.53 11.34 -20.08
CA ASN A 188 1.12 12.74 -20.00
C ASN A 188 1.01 13.20 -18.55
N ALA A 189 0.49 12.34 -17.66
CA ALA A 189 0.44 12.63 -16.23
C ALA A 189 1.85 12.87 -15.66
N CYS A 190 2.87 12.15 -16.14
CA CYS A 190 4.25 12.39 -15.73
C CYS A 190 4.72 13.83 -16.02
N ALA A 191 4.26 14.48 -17.10
CA ALA A 191 4.68 15.82 -17.48
C ALA A 191 4.13 16.94 -16.57
N LEU A 192 3.20 16.60 -15.67
CA LEU A 192 2.67 17.52 -14.66
C LEU A 192 3.43 17.47 -13.33
N ILE A 193 4.42 16.58 -13.21
CA ILE A 193 5.29 16.49 -12.04
C ILE A 193 6.23 17.69 -12.03
N THR A 194 6.27 18.41 -10.91
CA THR A 194 7.04 19.65 -10.75
C THR A 194 8.54 19.39 -10.65
N SER A 195 8.92 18.32 -9.93
CA SER A 195 10.32 17.89 -9.81
C SER A 195 10.83 17.28 -11.12
N PRO A 196 11.80 17.91 -11.82
CA PRO A 196 12.25 17.39 -13.12
C PRO A 196 12.84 15.98 -13.02
N THR A 197 13.53 15.68 -11.92
CA THR A 197 14.06 14.33 -11.66
C THR A 197 12.94 13.29 -11.63
N ASP A 198 11.85 13.58 -10.93
CA ASP A 198 10.72 12.66 -10.80
C ASP A 198 9.89 12.60 -12.09
N GLU A 199 9.76 13.72 -12.81
CA GLU A 199 9.14 13.79 -14.14
C GLU A 199 9.82 12.81 -15.11
N TYR A 200 11.14 12.91 -15.29
CA TYR A 200 11.86 12.02 -16.20
C TYR A 200 11.90 10.58 -15.69
N THR A 201 11.99 10.36 -14.38
CA THR A 201 11.92 9.02 -13.78
C THR A 201 10.57 8.37 -14.09
N CYS A 202 9.47 9.10 -13.92
CA CYS A 202 8.11 8.66 -14.26
C CYS A 202 8.03 8.26 -15.73
N LYS A 203 8.50 9.14 -16.63
CA LYS A 203 8.47 8.90 -18.08
C LYS A 203 9.27 7.65 -18.47
N ALA A 204 10.45 7.47 -17.88
CA ALA A 204 11.30 6.30 -18.11
C ALA A 204 10.61 4.99 -17.66
N ILE A 205 9.99 4.99 -16.48
CA ILE A 205 9.31 3.80 -15.95
C ILE A 205 8.05 3.47 -16.77
N VAL A 206 7.22 4.47 -17.07
CA VAL A 206 5.99 4.30 -17.87
C VAL A 206 6.30 3.74 -19.26
N LYS A 207 7.39 4.20 -19.88
CA LYS A 207 7.85 3.71 -21.19
C LYS A 207 8.65 2.42 -21.13
N ASN A 208 8.98 1.94 -19.92
CA ASN A 208 9.91 0.83 -19.69
C ASN A 208 11.25 1.05 -20.42
N ASP A 209 11.77 2.28 -20.40
CA ASP A 209 12.99 2.69 -21.10
C ASP A 209 13.80 3.67 -20.25
N VAL A 210 14.91 3.19 -19.67
CA VAL A 210 15.84 4.02 -18.88
C VAL A 210 16.48 5.12 -19.75
N GLY A 211 16.58 4.92 -21.06
CA GLY A 211 17.13 5.89 -22.01
C GLY A 211 16.34 7.20 -22.07
N GLU A 212 15.06 7.18 -21.69
CA GLU A 212 14.22 8.39 -21.61
C GLU A 212 14.83 9.46 -20.69
N CYS A 213 15.58 9.05 -19.65
CA CYS A 213 16.27 9.96 -18.73
C CYS A 213 17.30 10.86 -19.43
N LYS A 214 17.85 10.47 -20.59
CA LYS A 214 18.82 11.28 -21.35
C LYS A 214 18.22 12.54 -21.98
N LYS A 215 16.90 12.70 -21.93
CA LYS A 215 16.21 13.91 -22.40
C LYS A 215 16.24 15.04 -21.37
N ALA A 216 16.62 14.78 -20.11
CA ALA A 216 16.77 15.83 -19.11
C ALA A 216 17.92 16.78 -19.47
N SER A 217 17.73 18.07 -19.23
CA SER A 217 18.68 19.12 -19.65
C SER A 217 19.97 19.17 -18.83
N LEU A 218 19.92 18.77 -17.56
CA LEU A 218 21.06 18.78 -16.65
C LEU A 218 21.55 17.37 -16.37
N GLU A 219 22.86 17.16 -16.47
CA GLU A 219 23.51 15.86 -16.26
C GLU A 219 23.21 15.25 -14.89
N ALA A 220 23.23 16.06 -13.82
CA ALA A 220 22.86 15.59 -12.48
C ALA A 220 21.41 15.06 -12.42
N ILE A 221 20.48 15.64 -13.19
CA ILE A 221 19.08 15.17 -13.26
C ILE A 221 18.99 13.88 -14.07
N GLN A 222 19.74 13.79 -15.18
CA GLN A 222 19.84 12.55 -15.98
C GLN A 222 20.29 11.38 -15.11
N ASP A 223 21.35 11.57 -14.34
CA ASP A 223 21.96 10.50 -13.54
C ASP A 223 21.09 10.04 -12.37
N VAL A 224 20.40 10.96 -11.68
CA VAL A 224 19.44 10.59 -10.64
C VAL A 224 18.27 9.81 -11.26
N CYS A 225 17.75 10.29 -12.40
CA CYS A 225 16.69 9.61 -13.14
C CYS A 225 17.12 8.20 -13.54
N ILE A 226 18.31 8.04 -14.13
CA ILE A 226 18.84 6.75 -14.57
C ILE A 226 18.93 5.78 -13.40
N LYS A 227 19.47 6.22 -12.26
CA LYS A 227 19.52 5.40 -11.04
C LYS A 227 18.12 4.95 -10.62
N ASN A 228 17.18 5.88 -10.48
CA ASN A 228 15.83 5.58 -9.98
C ASN A 228 15.03 4.70 -10.95
N ALA A 229 15.08 4.99 -12.25
CA ALA A 229 14.40 4.22 -13.28
C ALA A 229 14.98 2.80 -13.42
N SER A 230 16.32 2.67 -13.40
CA SER A 230 17.00 1.36 -13.42
C SER A 230 16.54 0.50 -12.25
N ILE A 231 16.52 1.06 -11.04
CA ILE A 231 16.07 0.39 -9.81
C ILE A 231 14.59 -0.06 -9.93
N ALA A 232 13.72 0.86 -10.35
CA ALA A 232 12.28 0.60 -10.45
C ALA A 232 11.95 -0.46 -11.50
N LEU A 233 12.67 -0.45 -12.63
CA LEU A 233 12.50 -1.42 -13.72
C LEU A 233 13.29 -2.73 -13.49
N GLY A 234 14.14 -2.79 -12.46
CA GLY A 234 15.05 -3.93 -12.26
C GLY A 234 16.10 -4.09 -13.37
N ASN A 235 16.38 -3.03 -14.12
CA ASN A 235 17.33 -3.03 -15.24
C ASN A 235 18.71 -2.58 -14.76
N GLN A 236 19.57 -3.54 -14.39
CA GLN A 236 20.93 -3.25 -13.94
C GLN A 236 21.79 -2.59 -15.01
N ASP A 237 21.66 -2.99 -16.27
CA ASP A 237 22.47 -2.43 -17.37
C ASP A 237 22.07 -0.97 -17.67
N GLY A 238 20.88 -0.55 -17.23
CA GLY A 238 20.48 0.86 -17.21
C GLY A 238 21.46 1.76 -16.43
N CYS A 239 22.14 1.23 -15.41
CA CYS A 239 23.16 1.97 -14.66
C CYS A 239 24.33 2.44 -15.54
N ASP A 240 24.62 1.77 -16.66
CA ASP A 240 25.68 2.19 -17.60
C ASP A 240 25.34 3.45 -18.39
N LEU A 241 24.08 3.87 -18.40
CA LEU A 241 23.68 5.12 -19.05
C LEU A 241 24.09 6.34 -18.22
N ALA A 242 24.29 6.21 -16.90
CA ALA A 242 24.68 7.34 -16.05
C ALA A 242 26.11 7.78 -16.35
N THR A 243 26.44 9.05 -16.09
CA THR A 243 27.79 9.56 -16.31
C THR A 243 28.82 8.72 -15.54
N GLU A 244 29.92 8.42 -16.22
CA GLU A 244 31.06 7.77 -15.62
C GLU A 244 31.65 8.57 -14.45
N GLY A 245 31.88 7.89 -13.32
CA GLY A 245 32.34 8.53 -12.09
C GLY A 245 31.25 9.20 -11.25
N SER A 246 30.01 9.26 -11.72
CA SER A 246 28.94 9.88 -10.93
C SER A 246 28.56 9.04 -9.69
N THR A 247 28.18 9.74 -8.63
CA THR A 247 27.75 9.12 -7.37
C THR A 247 26.48 8.28 -7.54
N TYR A 248 25.61 8.70 -8.48
CA TYR A 248 24.37 8.02 -8.81
C TYR A 248 24.61 6.71 -9.57
N ARG A 249 25.57 6.67 -10.50
CA ARG A 249 25.98 5.44 -11.18
C ARG A 249 26.47 4.38 -10.18
N ASN A 250 27.36 4.79 -9.28
CA ASN A 250 27.93 3.86 -8.30
C ASN A 250 26.90 3.41 -7.25
N SER A 251 25.98 4.30 -6.85
CA SER A 251 24.84 3.94 -6.01
C SER A 251 23.86 2.98 -6.70
N CYS A 252 23.67 3.14 -8.02
CA CYS A 252 22.86 2.22 -8.84
C CYS A 252 23.44 0.80 -8.79
N TYR A 253 24.74 0.67 -9.02
CA TYR A 253 25.42 -0.63 -8.92
C TYR A 253 25.40 -1.25 -7.53
N LEU A 254 25.59 -0.44 -6.48
CA LEU A 254 25.47 -0.90 -5.11
C LEU A 254 24.08 -1.50 -4.82
N TYR A 255 23.01 -0.83 -5.27
CA TYR A 255 21.66 -1.35 -5.08
C TYR A 255 21.51 -2.76 -5.68
N PHE A 256 21.95 -2.94 -6.92
CA PHE A 256 21.85 -4.24 -7.60
C PHE A 256 22.77 -5.29 -6.96
N ALA A 257 23.99 -4.91 -6.55
CA ALA A 257 24.90 -5.78 -5.82
C ALA A 257 24.22 -6.33 -4.56
N VAL A 258 23.70 -5.46 -3.70
CA VAL A 258 23.04 -5.87 -2.44
C VAL A 258 21.77 -6.68 -2.70
N LYS A 259 20.91 -6.22 -3.62
CA LYS A 259 19.64 -6.90 -3.94
C LYS A 259 19.85 -8.32 -4.49
N SER A 260 20.87 -8.51 -5.32
CA SER A 260 21.19 -9.82 -5.92
C SER A 260 22.15 -10.66 -5.09
N GLN A 261 22.72 -10.10 -4.01
CA GLN A 261 23.82 -10.71 -3.25
C GLN A 261 25.02 -11.07 -4.14
N ASP A 262 25.31 -10.21 -5.14
CA ASP A 262 26.42 -10.37 -6.07
C ASP A 262 27.37 -9.17 -6.01
N SER A 263 28.47 -9.34 -5.27
CA SER A 263 29.52 -8.32 -5.18
C SER A 263 30.25 -8.06 -6.50
N SER A 264 30.18 -8.97 -7.48
CA SER A 264 30.84 -8.76 -8.78
C SER A 264 30.29 -7.55 -9.53
N ILE A 265 29.04 -7.17 -9.25
CA ILE A 265 28.38 -5.98 -9.82
C ILE A 265 29.14 -4.70 -9.43
N CYS A 266 29.72 -4.63 -8.23
CA CYS A 266 30.54 -3.49 -7.83
C CYS A 266 31.78 -3.31 -8.72
N ALA A 267 32.23 -4.33 -9.47
CA ALA A 267 33.33 -4.16 -10.41
C ALA A 267 32.99 -3.21 -11.58
N LYS A 268 31.69 -3.03 -11.89
CA LYS A 268 31.20 -2.07 -12.90
C LYS A 268 31.20 -0.61 -12.40
N ALA A 269 31.32 -0.40 -11.08
CA ALA A 269 31.40 0.94 -10.52
C ALA A 269 32.74 1.61 -10.85
N TYR A 270 32.74 2.94 -10.98
CA TYR A 270 33.92 3.70 -11.40
C TYR A 270 35.05 3.62 -10.37
N PRO A 271 36.30 3.31 -10.79
CA PRO A 271 37.39 3.03 -9.85
C PRO A 271 38.06 4.27 -9.25
N GLU A 272 38.04 5.43 -9.91
CA GLU A 272 38.95 6.51 -9.51
C GLU A 272 38.55 7.20 -8.21
N PHE A 273 39.59 7.68 -7.52
CA PHE A 273 39.50 8.55 -6.36
C PHE A 273 39.03 9.93 -6.82
N THR A 274 37.73 10.15 -6.84
CA THR A 274 37.22 11.52 -6.83
C THR A 274 37.56 12.11 -5.46
N LEU A 275 38.07 13.34 -5.44
CA LEU A 275 38.41 14.08 -4.21
C LEU A 275 37.21 14.23 -3.25
N MET A 276 35.99 13.92 -3.71
CA MET A 276 34.79 13.77 -2.89
C MET A 276 34.65 12.32 -2.41
N ILE A 277 34.95 12.16 -1.12
CA ILE A 277 34.90 10.93 -0.34
C ILE A 277 33.51 10.27 -0.48
N GLY A 278 33.44 9.02 -0.96
CA GLY A 278 32.27 8.16 -0.75
C GLY A 278 31.47 7.73 -1.97
N SER A 279 32.02 7.77 -3.18
CA SER A 279 31.31 7.29 -4.37
C SER A 279 32.23 6.64 -5.38
N SER A 280 33.18 5.84 -4.93
CA SER A 280 34.05 5.02 -5.80
C SER A 280 33.63 3.55 -5.75
N ARG A 281 34.24 2.73 -6.61
CA ARG A 281 34.16 1.27 -6.55
C ARG A 281 34.43 0.70 -5.16
N ASN A 282 35.38 1.29 -4.44
CA ASN A 282 35.73 0.86 -3.09
C ASN A 282 34.61 1.15 -2.09
N TRP A 283 33.91 2.26 -2.25
CA TRP A 283 32.70 2.54 -1.49
C TRP A 283 31.60 1.52 -1.79
N CYS A 284 31.42 1.08 -3.05
CA CYS A 284 30.47 0.01 -3.39
C CYS A 284 30.76 -1.28 -2.62
N TYR A 285 32.00 -1.77 -2.63
CA TYR A 285 32.38 -2.97 -1.89
C TYR A 285 32.22 -2.81 -0.37
N GLN A 286 32.60 -1.66 0.18
CA GLN A 286 32.41 -1.36 1.60
C GLN A 286 30.92 -1.39 1.99
N GLN A 287 30.07 -0.67 1.25
CA GLN A 287 28.64 -0.64 1.54
C GLN A 287 27.97 -1.98 1.32
N TYR A 288 28.43 -2.76 0.34
CA TYR A 288 27.99 -4.14 0.15
C TYR A 288 28.30 -4.99 1.39
N ALA A 289 29.54 -4.96 1.89
CA ALA A 289 29.94 -5.68 3.10
C ALA A 289 29.09 -5.23 4.32
N ASN A 290 28.85 -3.93 4.45
CA ASN A 290 28.03 -3.37 5.53
C ASN A 290 26.58 -3.88 5.51
N GLN A 291 25.96 -3.99 4.33
CA GLN A 291 24.55 -4.36 4.19
C GLN A 291 24.31 -5.88 4.14
N THR A 292 25.32 -6.67 3.79
CA THR A 292 25.19 -8.13 3.59
C THR A 292 25.96 -8.96 4.62
N ALA A 293 26.75 -8.32 5.49
CA ALA A 293 27.73 -8.95 6.37
C ALA A 293 28.81 -9.77 5.64
N ASP A 294 28.92 -9.67 4.32
CA ASP A 294 29.94 -10.37 3.53
C ASP A 294 31.24 -9.56 3.47
N ALA A 295 32.09 -9.73 4.48
CA ALA A 295 33.40 -9.09 4.51
C ALA A 295 34.43 -9.71 3.53
N SER A 296 34.10 -10.81 2.84
CA SER A 296 34.99 -11.43 1.86
C SER A 296 35.26 -10.55 0.63
N VAL A 297 34.45 -9.49 0.46
CA VAL A 297 34.63 -8.49 -0.59
C VAL A 297 35.65 -7.41 -0.24
N CYS A 298 35.96 -7.19 1.04
CA CYS A 298 36.88 -6.13 1.47
C CYS A 298 38.29 -6.25 0.87
N PRO A 299 38.87 -7.44 0.60
CA PRO A 299 40.11 -7.57 -0.17
C PRO A 299 40.08 -6.95 -1.57
N LYS A 300 38.89 -6.78 -2.18
CA LYS A 300 38.72 -6.12 -3.49
C LYS A 300 38.86 -4.60 -3.42
N VAL A 301 38.87 -4.02 -2.21
CA VAL A 301 39.12 -2.60 -1.97
C VAL A 301 40.62 -2.30 -2.11
N THR A 302 40.96 -1.42 -3.05
CA THR A 302 42.36 -1.14 -3.42
C THR A 302 43.10 -0.28 -2.41
N GLU A 303 42.46 0.75 -1.84
CA GLU A 303 43.11 1.59 -0.83
C GLU A 303 43.14 0.90 0.53
N THR A 304 44.34 0.79 1.12
CA THR A 304 44.55 0.15 2.42
C THR A 304 43.66 0.72 3.52
N ILE A 305 43.53 2.05 3.61
CA ILE A 305 42.68 2.71 4.62
C ILE A 305 41.21 2.32 4.42
N ASN A 306 40.69 2.42 3.20
CA ASN A 306 39.29 2.07 2.89
C ASN A 306 39.01 0.59 3.12
N ARG A 307 40.01 -0.28 2.90
CA ARG A 307 39.90 -1.72 3.18
C ARG A 307 39.83 -2.02 4.68
N ILE A 308 40.60 -1.30 5.51
CA ILE A 308 40.50 -1.39 6.97
C ILE A 308 39.10 -0.94 7.41
N THR A 309 38.64 0.21 6.90
CA THR A 309 37.30 0.73 7.17
C THR A 309 36.20 -0.22 6.72
N CYS A 310 36.36 -0.91 5.59
CA CYS A 310 35.42 -1.94 5.11
C CYS A 310 35.19 -3.05 6.14
N TYR A 311 36.25 -3.67 6.65
CA TYR A 311 36.12 -4.70 7.67
C TYR A 311 35.51 -4.18 8.96
N ARG A 312 35.97 -3.00 9.41
CA ARG A 312 35.54 -2.39 10.67
C ARG A 312 34.06 -2.00 10.63
N ASP A 313 33.63 -1.29 9.59
CA ASP A 313 32.24 -0.84 9.48
C ASP A 313 31.29 -2.03 9.29
N ALA A 314 31.70 -3.07 8.53
CA ALA A 314 30.90 -4.26 8.36
C ALA A 314 30.72 -5.00 9.69
N ALA A 315 31.78 -5.12 10.50
CA ALA A 315 31.73 -5.71 11.82
C ALA A 315 30.79 -4.94 12.76
N ILE A 316 30.91 -3.60 12.82
CA ILE A 316 30.08 -2.74 13.68
C ILE A 316 28.61 -2.78 13.23
N GLN A 317 28.35 -2.58 11.93
CA GLN A 317 26.99 -2.51 11.40
C GLN A 317 26.21 -3.80 11.65
N ASN A 318 26.88 -4.95 11.46
CA ASN A 318 26.28 -6.27 11.61
C ASN A 318 26.44 -6.86 13.01
N ARG A 319 27.17 -6.17 13.91
CA ARG A 319 27.48 -6.64 15.27
C ARG A 319 28.18 -8.00 15.26
N MET A 320 29.07 -8.19 14.28
CA MET A 320 29.79 -9.44 14.02
C MET A 320 31.31 -9.21 14.12
N PRO A 321 31.90 -9.33 15.31
CA PRO A 321 33.33 -9.13 15.50
C PRO A 321 34.20 -10.02 14.61
N SER A 322 33.74 -11.21 14.21
CA SER A 322 34.50 -12.12 13.36
C SER A 322 34.83 -11.54 11.98
N LEU A 323 34.07 -10.55 11.51
CA LEU A 323 34.36 -9.85 10.26
C LEU A 323 35.71 -9.09 10.34
N CYS A 324 36.20 -8.76 11.54
CA CYS A 324 37.52 -8.16 11.74
C CYS A 324 38.68 -9.12 11.41
N ASN A 325 38.44 -10.43 11.28
CA ASN A 325 39.49 -11.45 11.11
C ASN A 325 40.31 -11.26 9.82
N GLY A 326 39.76 -10.58 8.82
CA GLY A 326 40.44 -10.31 7.54
C GLY A 326 41.49 -9.19 7.59
N LEU A 327 41.66 -8.51 8.72
CA LEU A 327 42.72 -7.51 8.94
C LEU A 327 44.07 -8.18 9.17
N TRP A 328 45.17 -7.55 8.73
CA TRP A 328 46.49 -8.23 8.65
C TRP A 328 47.32 -8.15 9.91
N THR A 329 47.11 -7.14 10.76
CA THR A 329 47.89 -6.96 11.99
C THR A 329 46.99 -7.14 13.22
N GLU A 330 47.56 -7.69 14.28
CA GLU A 330 46.83 -7.87 15.55
C GLU A 330 46.40 -6.53 16.16
N ALA A 331 47.15 -5.45 15.93
CA ALA A 331 46.74 -4.10 16.32
C ALA A 331 45.45 -3.66 15.62
N MET A 332 45.37 -3.79 14.29
CA MET A 332 44.16 -3.44 13.52
C MET A 332 42.97 -4.31 13.89
N LYS A 333 43.19 -5.62 14.10
CA LYS A 333 42.14 -6.52 14.60
C LYS A 333 41.65 -6.09 15.97
N GLY A 334 42.57 -5.80 16.90
CA GLY A 334 42.26 -5.30 18.24
C GLY A 334 41.40 -4.05 18.22
N ASP A 335 41.74 -3.07 17.40
CA ASP A 335 40.96 -1.83 17.24
C ASP A 335 39.54 -2.11 16.69
N CYS A 336 39.43 -3.01 15.71
CA CYS A 336 38.16 -3.42 15.12
C CYS A 336 37.26 -4.20 16.11
N TYR A 337 37.85 -5.15 16.86
CA TYR A 337 37.15 -5.87 17.92
C TYR A 337 36.70 -4.93 19.04
N ALA A 338 37.56 -4.00 19.47
CA ALA A 338 37.21 -2.99 20.46
C ALA A 338 35.98 -2.19 20.02
N ALA A 339 35.98 -1.72 18.77
CA ALA A 339 34.87 -0.94 18.22
C ALA A 339 33.55 -1.74 18.16
N THR A 340 33.62 -3.01 17.77
CA THR A 340 32.43 -3.86 17.59
C THR A 340 31.88 -4.42 18.90
N ILE A 341 32.77 -4.77 19.84
CA ILE A 341 32.41 -5.42 21.10
C ILE A 341 32.16 -4.38 22.19
N LEU A 342 33.08 -3.45 22.40
CA LEU A 342 33.07 -2.59 23.60
C LEU A 342 32.29 -1.28 23.38
N TYR A 343 32.38 -0.69 22.18
CA TYR A 343 31.83 0.63 21.91
C TYR A 343 30.42 0.63 21.31
N ASP A 344 29.99 -0.45 20.66
CA ASP A 344 28.59 -0.58 20.25
C ASP A 344 27.69 -0.83 21.47
N GLN A 345 26.73 0.07 21.68
CA GLN A 345 25.75 -0.03 22.75
C GLN A 345 24.80 -1.23 22.57
N ARG A 346 24.65 -1.71 21.33
CA ARG A 346 23.80 -2.87 21.00
C ARG A 346 24.46 -4.21 21.33
N GLY A 347 25.77 -4.23 21.62
CA GLY A 347 26.57 -5.44 21.86
C GLY A 347 26.74 -6.34 20.61
N PRO A 348 27.63 -7.33 20.64
CA PRO A 348 27.84 -8.27 19.54
C PRO A 348 26.74 -9.34 19.46
N VAL A 349 26.59 -9.97 18.29
CA VAL A 349 25.76 -11.17 18.11
C VAL A 349 26.48 -12.38 18.73
N ALA A 350 25.83 -13.03 19.69
CA ALA A 350 26.43 -14.09 20.49
C ALA A 350 27.01 -15.25 19.68
N THR A 351 26.31 -15.68 18.64
CA THR A 351 26.75 -16.78 17.76
C THR A 351 28.00 -16.44 16.96
N ASP A 352 28.35 -15.17 16.84
CA ASP A 352 29.55 -14.74 16.13
C ASP A 352 30.79 -14.70 17.03
N CYS A 353 30.63 -14.53 18.35
CA CYS A 353 31.74 -14.52 19.30
C CYS A 353 32.60 -15.79 19.24
N GLN A 354 32.01 -16.94 18.91
CA GLN A 354 32.75 -18.20 18.79
C GLN A 354 33.81 -18.19 17.68
N ASN A 355 33.61 -17.34 16.66
CA ASN A 355 34.46 -17.21 15.48
C ASN A 355 35.59 -16.18 15.66
N VAL A 356 35.68 -15.53 16.83
CA VAL A 356 36.79 -14.64 17.17
C VAL A 356 38.02 -15.49 17.55
N PRO A 357 39.13 -15.43 16.78
CA PRO A 357 40.28 -16.31 17.00
C PRO A 357 41.06 -15.97 18.28
N SER A 358 41.13 -14.69 18.64
CA SER A 358 41.79 -14.25 19.87
C SER A 358 40.94 -14.62 21.08
N LEU A 359 41.48 -15.47 21.96
CA LEU A 359 40.78 -15.93 23.16
C LEU A 359 40.38 -14.79 24.09
N ASP A 360 41.24 -13.78 24.26
CA ASP A 360 40.95 -12.63 25.12
C ASP A 360 39.81 -11.77 24.56
N TRP A 361 39.77 -11.57 23.24
CA TRP A 361 38.65 -10.88 22.59
C TRP A 361 37.37 -11.71 22.57
N LYS A 362 37.48 -13.03 22.50
CA LYS A 362 36.35 -13.96 22.61
C LYS A 362 35.70 -13.91 23.98
N ASP A 363 36.50 -13.90 25.06
CA ASP A 363 36.02 -13.74 26.44
C ASP A 363 35.28 -12.39 26.61
N LYS A 364 35.90 -11.29 26.17
CA LYS A 364 35.26 -9.95 26.16
C LYS A 364 33.96 -9.92 25.36
N CYS A 365 33.91 -10.63 24.22
CA CYS A 365 32.72 -10.74 23.39
C CYS A 365 31.57 -11.37 24.17
N PHE A 366 31.78 -12.57 24.73
CA PHE A 366 30.75 -13.27 25.50
C PHE A 366 30.33 -12.53 26.77
N TYR A 367 31.29 -11.92 27.49
CA TYR A 367 30.97 -11.05 28.63
C TYR A 367 30.07 -9.88 28.21
N ARG A 368 30.38 -9.20 27.10
CA ARG A 368 29.54 -8.10 26.60
C ARG A 368 28.14 -8.58 26.21
N VAL A 369 28.01 -9.74 25.58
CA VAL A 369 26.70 -10.34 25.29
C VAL A 369 25.92 -10.56 26.58
N ALA A 370 26.55 -11.19 27.58
CA ALA A 370 25.94 -11.44 28.89
C ALA A 370 25.45 -10.14 29.53
N TYR A 371 26.26 -9.09 29.47
CA TYR A 371 25.94 -7.76 29.99
C TYR A 371 24.75 -7.10 29.28
N VAL A 372 24.79 -7.00 27.94
CA VAL A 372 23.74 -6.28 27.17
C VAL A 372 22.41 -7.05 27.17
N THR A 373 22.46 -8.39 27.16
CA THR A 373 21.25 -9.23 27.16
C THR A 373 20.78 -9.62 28.56
N TYR A 374 21.55 -9.29 29.59
CA TYR A 374 21.36 -9.72 30.98
C TYR A 374 21.11 -11.23 31.11
N ASN A 375 21.94 -12.03 30.41
CA ASN A 375 21.81 -13.48 30.36
C ASN A 375 23.08 -14.19 30.83
N GLN A 376 23.05 -14.74 32.04
CA GLN A 376 24.16 -15.42 32.70
C GLN A 376 24.68 -16.64 31.95
N THR A 377 23.86 -17.27 31.09
CA THR A 377 24.31 -18.46 30.33
C THR A 377 25.54 -18.16 29.47
N TYR A 378 25.70 -16.91 29.02
CA TYR A 378 26.87 -16.51 28.25
C TYR A 378 28.17 -16.43 29.06
N CYS A 379 28.10 -16.27 30.39
CA CYS A 379 29.27 -16.31 31.27
C CYS A 379 29.99 -17.67 31.23
N SER A 380 29.25 -18.76 30.96
CA SER A 380 29.83 -20.10 30.83
C SER A 380 30.78 -20.26 29.63
N PHE A 381 30.70 -19.35 28.66
CA PHE A 381 31.63 -19.32 27.52
C PHE A 381 32.85 -18.42 27.76
N VAL A 382 32.91 -17.72 28.90
CA VAL A 382 34.06 -16.92 29.32
C VAL A 382 34.98 -17.82 30.14
N ARG A 383 36.27 -17.89 29.79
CA ARG A 383 37.24 -18.77 30.47
C ARG A 383 37.39 -18.42 31.94
N ASP A 384 37.47 -19.46 32.78
CA ASP A 384 37.73 -19.31 34.21
C ASP A 384 39.08 -18.64 34.48
N GLY A 385 39.15 -17.86 35.57
CA GLY A 385 40.35 -17.14 35.98
C GLY A 385 40.64 -15.85 35.20
N THR A 386 39.78 -15.44 34.25
CA THR A 386 39.93 -14.18 33.51
C THR A 386 39.22 -13.00 34.21
N PRO A 387 39.67 -11.75 34.00
CA PRO A 387 38.98 -10.56 34.52
C PRO A 387 37.54 -10.42 33.99
N ASP A 388 37.31 -10.80 32.73
CA ASP A 388 35.99 -10.80 32.11
C ASP A 388 35.07 -11.83 32.79
N ARG A 389 35.60 -13.00 33.18
CA ARG A 389 34.83 -14.00 33.94
C ARG A 389 34.41 -13.48 35.31
N ALA A 390 35.36 -12.94 36.08
CA ALA A 390 35.06 -12.36 37.39
C ALA A 390 34.02 -11.23 37.29
N SER A 391 34.11 -10.41 36.23
CA SER A 391 33.13 -9.34 35.96
C SER A 391 31.75 -9.90 35.61
N CYS A 392 31.69 -11.01 34.85
CA CYS A 392 30.45 -11.70 34.51
C CYS A 392 29.78 -12.31 35.75
N ASP A 393 30.54 -13.01 36.59
CA ASP A 393 30.05 -13.61 37.84
C ASP A 393 29.51 -12.54 38.80
N ALA A 394 30.23 -11.42 38.95
CA ALA A 394 29.81 -10.28 39.76
C ALA A 394 28.51 -9.62 39.27
N LEU A 395 28.26 -9.60 37.95
CA LEU A 395 27.04 -9.03 37.36
C LEU A 395 25.78 -9.81 37.78
N PHE A 396 25.89 -11.12 38.02
CA PHE A 396 24.76 -12.00 38.35
C PHE A 396 24.74 -12.50 39.80
N GLY A 397 25.69 -12.06 40.64
CA GLY A 397 25.68 -12.32 42.08
C GLY A 397 25.97 -13.77 42.48
N SER A 398 26.85 -14.45 41.75
CA SER A 398 27.30 -15.83 42.05
C SER A 398 28.38 -15.91 43.12
#